data_AF-S7NUK0-F1
#
_entry.id   AF-S7NUK0-F1
#
_cell.length_a   1.000
_cell.length_b   1.000
_cell.length_c   1.000
_cell.angle_alpha   90.00
_cell.angle_beta   90.00
_cell.angle_gamma   90.00
#
_symmetry.space_group_name_H-M   'P 1'
#
loop_
_entity.id
_entity.type
_entity.pdbx_description
1 polymer ?
#
loop_
_entity_poly.entity_id
_entity_poly.type
_entity_poly.pdbx_seq_one_letter_code
_entity_poly.pdbx_strand_id
1 'polypeptide(L)'
;LRAVSPPRFQVDLQCGSSVNPRADVVFHFNPRFKRTNCIVCNTLKNEKWGREEITYDMPFRKEKSFEIVMMVLKDKFQVPLGG
;
A
#
# COMPACT_ATOMS: atom_id res chain seq x y z
N LEU A 1 20.92 5.38 19.27
CA LEU A 1 20.38 5.67 17.91
C LEU A 1 18.86 5.80 18.03
N ARG A 2 18.28 6.99 17.82
CA ARG A 2 16.81 7.11 17.76
C ARG A 2 16.36 6.50 16.43
N ALA A 3 15.60 5.41 16.47
CA ALA A 3 15.00 4.84 15.28
C ALA A 3 14.07 5.88 14.66
N VAL A 4 14.39 6.34 13.45
CA VAL A 4 13.47 7.19 12.69
C VAL A 4 12.36 6.28 12.20
N SER A 5 11.15 6.43 12.76
CA SER A 5 9.99 5.68 12.30
C SER A 5 9.78 5.96 10.79
N PRO A 6 9.65 4.90 9.95
CA PRO A 6 9.54 5.06 8.51
C PRO A 6 8.30 5.90 8.17
N PRO A 7 8.40 6.84 7.20
CA PRO A 7 7.29 7.72 6.86
C PRO A 7 6.15 7.00 6.13
N ARG A 8 6.39 5.79 5.61
CA ARG A 8 5.46 4.95 4.85
C ARG A 8 5.95 3.51 4.81
N PHE A 9 5.07 2.58 4.49
CA PHE A 9 5.42 1.24 3.99
C PHE A 9 4.50 0.91 2.80
N GLN A 10 4.80 -0.16 2.07
CA GLN A 10 3.92 -0.62 1.00
C GLN A 10 3.88 -2.14 0.91
N VAL A 11 2.75 -2.65 0.43
CA VAL A 11 2.55 -4.03 0.00
C VAL A 11 2.13 -3.98 -1.46
N ASP A 12 2.91 -4.59 -2.34
CA ASP A 12 2.69 -4.61 -3.78
C ASP A 12 2.33 -6.03 -4.23
N LEU A 13 1.17 -6.21 -4.86
CA LEU A 13 0.84 -7.44 -5.60
C LEU A 13 1.30 -7.28 -7.05
N GLN A 14 2.32 -8.05 -7.45
CA GLN A 14 3.08 -7.81 -8.67
C GLN A 14 2.96 -8.92 -9.73
N CYS A 15 3.08 -8.53 -10.99
CA CYS A 15 3.25 -9.44 -12.12
C CYS A 15 4.75 -9.73 -12.33
N GLY A 16 5.29 -10.65 -11.53
CA GLY A 16 6.72 -10.98 -11.52
C GLY A 16 7.53 -10.06 -10.59
N SER A 17 8.85 -10.16 -10.69
CA SER A 17 9.80 -9.51 -9.77
C SER A 17 10.92 -8.73 -10.47
N SER A 18 10.77 -8.47 -11.77
CA SER A 18 11.74 -7.68 -12.53
C SER A 18 11.87 -6.27 -11.94
N VAL A 19 13.11 -5.79 -11.84
CA VAL A 19 13.44 -4.45 -11.36
C VAL A 19 13.60 -3.47 -12.54
N ASN A 20 14.07 -3.95 -13.69
CA ASN A 20 14.25 -3.15 -14.89
C ASN A 20 13.98 -4.00 -16.16
N PRO A 21 12.86 -3.77 -16.88
CA PRO A 21 11.78 -2.84 -16.51
C PRO A 21 11.10 -3.29 -15.21
N ARG A 22 10.61 -2.34 -14.42
CA ARG A 22 9.91 -2.66 -13.17
C ARG A 22 8.65 -3.46 -13.47
N ALA A 23 8.46 -4.57 -12.76
CA ALA A 23 7.27 -5.39 -12.85
C ALA A 23 6.00 -4.57 -12.55
N ASP A 24 4.94 -4.81 -13.33
CA ASP A 24 3.63 -4.22 -13.10
C ASP A 24 3.13 -4.54 -11.69
N VAL A 25 2.48 -3.57 -11.06
CA VAL A 25 1.88 -3.70 -9.72
C VAL A 25 0.38 -3.61 -9.90
N VAL A 26 -0.31 -4.74 -9.77
CA VAL A 26 -1.76 -4.82 -9.93
C VAL A 26 -2.45 -4.09 -8.78
N PHE A 27 -1.91 -4.22 -7.56
CA PHE A 27 -2.40 -3.54 -6.37
C PHE A 27 -1.23 -3.03 -5.51
N HIS A 28 -1.06 -1.71 -5.49
CA HIS A 28 -0.12 -1.00 -4.61
C HIS A 28 -0.88 -0.52 -3.39
N PHE A 29 -0.63 -1.09 -2.22
CA PHE A 29 -1.21 -0.64 -0.94
C PHE A 29 -0.15 0.11 -0.14
N ASN A 30 -0.31 1.43 0.01
CA ASN A 30 0.73 2.30 0.56
C ASN A 30 0.25 3.22 1.69
N PRO A 31 0.29 2.73 2.95
CA PRO A 31 0.09 3.57 4.12
C PRO A 31 1.21 4.62 4.29
N ARG A 32 0.83 5.88 4.45
CA ARG A 32 1.70 7.06 4.61
C ARG A 32 1.39 7.77 5.94
N PHE A 33 2.36 7.84 6.84
CA PHE A 33 2.21 8.43 8.18
C PHE A 33 2.51 9.92 8.28
N LYS A 34 3.00 10.56 7.21
CA LYS A 34 3.34 12.00 7.19
C LYS A 34 2.24 12.82 6.51
N ARG A 35 2.04 14.06 7.01
CA ARG A 35 1.10 15.09 6.52
C ARG A 35 -0.37 14.72 6.64
N THR A 36 -0.85 13.80 5.82
CA THR A 36 -2.29 13.50 5.66
C THR A 36 -2.74 12.25 6.38
N ASN A 37 -1.80 11.43 6.88
CA ASN A 37 -2.06 10.17 7.56
C ASN A 37 -3.11 9.31 6.82
N CYS A 38 -2.72 8.77 5.67
CA CYS A 38 -3.64 8.13 4.74
C CYS A 38 -3.04 6.84 4.16
N ILE A 39 -3.90 6.04 3.55
CA ILE A 39 -3.54 4.90 2.72
C ILE A 39 -3.76 5.31 1.27
N VAL A 40 -2.75 5.12 0.44
CA VAL A 40 -2.86 5.29 -1.01
C VAL A 40 -2.88 3.94 -1.69
N CYS A 41 -3.88 3.73 -2.53
CA CYS A 41 -4.00 2.61 -3.43
C CYS A 41 -3.77 3.07 -4.88
N ASN A 42 -3.07 2.27 -5.69
CA ASN A 42 -2.84 2.55 -7.11
C ASN A 42 -2.47 1.26 -7.87
N THR A 43 -2.31 1.38 -9.18
CA THR A 43 -1.79 0.36 -10.10
C THR A 43 -0.61 0.94 -10.87
N LEU A 44 0.47 0.16 -11.00
CA LEU A 44 1.59 0.47 -11.88
C LEU A 44 1.48 -0.40 -13.12
N LYS A 45 1.41 0.22 -14.30
CA LYS A 45 1.40 -0.49 -15.59
C LYS A 45 2.41 0.14 -16.54
N ASN A 46 3.31 -0.66 -17.11
CA ASN A 46 4.39 -0.19 -17.97
C ASN A 46 5.17 0.96 -17.31
N GLU A 47 5.56 0.78 -16.06
CA GLU A 47 6.30 1.75 -15.23
C GLU A 47 5.59 3.10 -14.97
N LYS A 48 4.29 3.20 -15.27
CA LYS A 48 3.47 4.40 -15.05
C LYS A 48 2.41 4.13 -13.99
N TRP A 49 2.36 5.02 -12.98
CA TRP A 49 1.29 5.01 -11.98
C TRP A 49 -0.01 5.53 -12.58
N GLY A 50 -1.12 4.90 -12.20
CA GLY A 50 -2.47 5.36 -12.50
C GLY A 50 -2.96 6.46 -11.56
N ARG A 51 -4.28 6.62 -11.50
CA ARG A 51 -4.96 7.53 -10.57
C ARG A 51 -4.91 6.96 -9.15
N GLU A 52 -4.51 7.76 -8.18
CA GLU A 52 -4.53 7.37 -6.76
C GLU A 52 -5.97 7.26 -6.22
N GLU A 53 -6.22 6.20 -5.47
CA GLU A 53 -7.36 6.07 -4.56
C GLU A 53 -6.86 6.29 -3.12
N ILE A 54 -7.48 7.20 -2.37
CA ILE A 54 -6.96 7.64 -1.07
C ILE A 54 -7.99 7.40 0.03
N THR A 55 -7.60 6.62 1.05
CA THR A 55 -8.37 6.40 2.27
C THR A 55 -7.73 7.16 3.42
N TYR A 56 -8.50 8.05 4.06
CA TYR A 56 -8.03 8.86 5.19
C TYR A 56 -8.29 8.22 6.56
N ASP A 57 -9.08 7.14 6.61
CA ASP A 57 -9.27 6.35 7.81
C ASP A 57 -8.07 5.40 7.99
N MET A 58 -7.10 5.83 8.80
CA MET A 58 -5.80 5.17 8.95
C MET A 58 -5.77 4.32 10.23
N PRO A 59 -5.80 2.97 10.15
CA PRO A 59 -5.74 2.10 11.32
C PRO A 59 -4.30 1.90 11.81
N PHE A 60 -3.30 2.11 10.96
CA PHE A 60 -1.90 1.86 11.31
C PHE A 60 -1.35 2.94 12.24
N ARG A 61 -0.67 2.50 13.29
CA ARG A 61 0.02 3.38 14.24
C ARG A 61 1.50 3.02 14.30
N LYS A 62 2.35 4.03 14.36
CA LYS A 62 3.79 3.84 14.58
C LYS A 62 4.00 3.05 15.87
N GLU A 63 4.99 2.15 15.86
CA GLU A 63 5.38 1.35 17.03
C GLU A 63 4.28 0.41 17.55
N LYS A 64 3.23 0.16 16.75
CA LYS A 64 2.20 -0.84 17.03
C LYS A 64 2.26 -1.95 15.99
N SER A 65 2.03 -3.18 16.46
CA SER A 65 1.82 -4.33 15.58
C SER A 65 0.50 -4.17 14.84
N PHE A 66 0.41 -4.77 13.67
CA PHE A 66 -0.79 -4.77 12.83
C PHE A 66 -0.89 -6.09 12.08
N GLU A 67 -2.10 -6.42 11.64
CA GLU A 67 -2.39 -7.49 10.69
C GLU A 67 -3.02 -6.86 9.43
N ILE A 68 -2.71 -7.42 8.25
CA ILE A 68 -3.33 -7.03 6.99
C ILE A 68 -3.93 -8.29 6.37
N VAL A 69 -5.25 -8.27 6.17
CA VAL A 69 -5.97 -9.29 5.40
C VAL A 69 -6.37 -8.69 4.06
N MET A 70 -5.88 -9.25 2.97
CA MET A 70 -6.25 -8.84 1.60
C MET A 70 -7.17 -9.90 1.00
N MET A 71 -8.45 -9.58 0.86
CA MET A 71 -9.43 -10.45 0.23
C MET A 71 -9.46 -10.17 -1.28
N VAL A 72 -9.21 -11.21 -2.08
CA VAL A 72 -9.31 -11.15 -3.53
C VAL A 72 -10.72 -11.58 -3.92
N LEU A 73 -11.50 -10.64 -4.44
CA LEU A 73 -12.84 -10.86 -4.97
C LEU A 73 -12.81 -10.77 -6.50
N LYS A 74 -13.92 -11.13 -7.15
CA LYS A 74 -14.01 -11.18 -8.62
C LYS A 74 -13.64 -9.86 -9.30
N ASP A 75 -14.00 -8.73 -8.69
CA ASP A 75 -13.95 -7.40 -9.27
C ASP A 75 -13.11 -6.39 -8.47
N LYS A 76 -12.59 -6.80 -7.30
CA LYS A 76 -11.88 -5.89 -6.39
C LYS A 76 -11.00 -6.61 -5.38
N PHE A 77 -10.09 -5.85 -4.79
CA PHE A 77 -9.46 -6.20 -3.52
C PHE A 77 -10.22 -5.52 -2.39
N GLN A 78 -10.48 -6.25 -1.31
CA GLN A 78 -11.03 -5.69 -0.09
C GLN A 78 -10.02 -5.87 1.05
N VAL A 79 -9.68 -4.76 1.70
CA VAL A 79 -8.75 -4.73 2.83
C VAL A 79 -9.50 -4.16 4.02
N PRO A 80 -10.01 -5.01 4.95
CA PRO A 80 -10.59 -4.54 6.20
C PRO A 80 -9.55 -3.76 7.00
N LEU A 81 -9.95 -2.59 7.51
CA LEU A 81 -9.09 -1.71 8.28
C LEU A 81 -9.48 -1.80 9.75
N GLY A 82 -8.53 -2.22 10.61
CA GLY A 82 -8.82 -2.57 11.99
C GLY A 82 -9.35 -4.00 12.08
N GLY A 83 -8.63 -4.84 12.84
CA GLY A 83 -9.16 -6.15 13.26
C GLY A 83 -10.30 -5.97 14.26
#